data_AF-A0AAQ4DJ91-F1
#
_entry.id   AF-A0AAQ4DJ91-F1
#
_cell.length_a   1.000
_cell.length_b   1.000
_cell.length_c   1.000
_cell.angle_alpha   90.00
_cell.angle_beta   90.00
_cell.angle_gamma   90.00
#
_symmetry.space_group_name_H-M   'P 1'
#
loop_
_entity.id
_entity.type
_entity.pdbx_description
1 polymer ?
#
loop_
_entity_poly.entity_id
_entity_poly.type
_entity_poly.pdbx_seq_one_letter_code
_entity_poly.pdbx_strand_id
1 'polypeptide(L)'
;MVADIERTESAQRTRYVSSPRHTIQVDYMPYTRDLARRIGADPSLTRALLQRRPLLFWALLSGPQVPYMFRLQGPHSWHGAEQAVLGTRRRIVTPLRTRHEVGDAPSALAADKLLLAPALELAVVVATVCVLLVPLLADYLFA
;
A
#
# COMPACT_ATOMS: atom_id res chain seq x y z
N MET A 1 -25.07 15.30 2.09
CA MET A 1 -25.46 13.97 2.63
C MET A 1 -26.27 13.20 1.59
N VAL A 2 -27.48 13.65 1.21
CA VAL A 2 -28.33 12.94 0.22
C VAL A 2 -27.63 12.71 -1.13
N ALA A 3 -27.00 13.72 -1.71
CA ALA A 3 -26.24 13.57 -2.96
C ALA A 3 -25.07 12.57 -2.87
N ASP A 4 -24.48 12.38 -1.69
CA ASP A 4 -23.39 11.39 -1.47
C ASP A 4 -23.96 9.95 -1.43
N ILE A 5 -25.17 9.81 -0.88
CA ILE A 5 -25.91 8.54 -0.87
C ILE A 5 -26.25 8.13 -2.30
N GLU A 6 -26.83 9.02 -3.10
CA GLU A 6 -27.18 8.74 -4.51
C GLU A 6 -25.94 8.36 -5.35
N ARG A 7 -24.81 9.03 -5.14
CA ARG A 7 -23.53 8.68 -5.77
C ARG A 7 -23.05 7.29 -5.34
N THR A 8 -23.16 6.97 -4.06
CA THR A 8 -22.71 5.67 -3.53
C THR A 8 -23.59 4.54 -4.03
N GLU A 9 -24.91 4.72 -4.01
CA GLU A 9 -25.88 3.75 -4.51
C GLU A 9 -25.72 3.50 -6.01
N SER A 10 -25.51 4.55 -6.81
CA SER A 10 -25.26 4.39 -8.25
C SER A 10 -23.97 3.60 -8.52
N ALA A 11 -22.88 3.89 -7.80
CA ALA A 11 -21.63 3.11 -7.91
C ALA A 11 -21.80 1.64 -7.48
N GLN A 12 -22.55 1.38 -6.40
CA GLN A 12 -22.85 0.02 -5.95
C GLN A 12 -23.69 -0.75 -6.97
N ARG A 13 -24.71 -0.12 -7.59
CA ARG A 13 -25.55 -0.73 -8.62
C ARG A 13 -24.76 -1.14 -9.87
N THR A 14 -23.73 -0.39 -10.24
CA THR A 14 -22.84 -0.75 -11.35
C THR A 14 -21.92 -1.93 -10.99
N ARG A 15 -21.52 -2.04 -9.72
CA ARG A 15 -20.50 -2.98 -9.28
C ARG A 15 -21.04 -4.33 -8.80
N TYR A 16 -22.21 -4.34 -8.15
CA TYR A 16 -22.77 -5.52 -7.51
C TYR A 16 -24.09 -5.95 -8.15
N VAL A 17 -24.39 -7.25 -8.04
CA VAL A 17 -25.64 -7.82 -8.56
C VAL A 17 -26.83 -7.29 -7.76
N SER A 18 -27.92 -6.93 -8.45
CA SER A 18 -29.19 -6.56 -7.82
C SER A 18 -29.75 -7.73 -7.02
N SER A 19 -29.52 -7.70 -5.70
CA SER A 19 -30.02 -8.68 -4.74
C SER A 19 -30.16 -8.00 -3.37
N PRO A 20 -31.15 -8.38 -2.54
CA PRO A 20 -31.25 -7.88 -1.17
C PRO A 20 -29.99 -8.12 -0.31
N ARG A 21 -29.12 -9.07 -0.70
CA ARG A 21 -27.87 -9.36 0.00
C ARG A 21 -26.77 -8.33 -0.24
N HIS A 22 -26.84 -7.56 -1.33
CA HIS A 22 -25.79 -6.63 -1.74
C HIS A 22 -26.12 -5.16 -1.44
N THR A 23 -27.21 -4.88 -0.71
CA THR A 23 -27.65 -3.51 -0.38
C THR A 23 -26.63 -2.72 0.45
N ILE A 24 -25.87 -3.39 1.32
CA ILE A 24 -24.86 -2.76 2.20
C ILE A 24 -23.44 -3.08 1.77
N GLN A 25 -23.26 -3.75 0.62
CA GLN A 25 -21.96 -4.27 0.22
C GLN A 25 -21.04 -3.12 -0.22
N VAL A 26 -19.84 -3.10 0.34
CA VAL A 26 -18.80 -2.13 0.03
C VAL A 26 -17.45 -2.81 0.00
N ASP A 27 -16.51 -2.24 -0.75
CA ASP A 27 -15.12 -2.66 -0.67
C ASP A 27 -14.52 -2.18 0.64
N TYR A 28 -13.94 -3.12 1.38
CA TYR A 28 -13.35 -2.87 2.67
C TYR A 28 -12.32 -1.73 2.66
N MET A 29 -11.38 -1.73 1.71
CA MET A 29 -10.27 -0.77 1.73
C MET A 29 -10.66 0.68 1.38
N PRO A 30 -11.34 0.95 0.24
CA PRO A 30 -11.83 2.28 -0.07
C PRO A 30 -12.72 2.85 1.04
N TYR A 31 -13.61 2.03 1.59
CA TYR A 31 -14.51 2.44 2.67
C TYR A 31 -13.73 2.81 3.95
N THR A 32 -12.84 1.93 4.40
CA THR A 32 -12.08 2.16 5.65
C THR A 32 -11.15 3.37 5.51
N ARG A 33 -10.54 3.56 4.34
CA ARG A 33 -9.72 4.75 4.07
C ARG A 33 -10.54 6.02 4.01
N ASP A 34 -11.76 5.99 3.48
CA ASP A 34 -12.65 7.16 3.49
C ASP A 34 -13.00 7.59 4.91
N LEU A 35 -13.35 6.62 5.76
CA LEU A 35 -13.55 6.87 7.20
C LEU A 35 -12.30 7.44 7.86
N ALA A 36 -11.13 6.84 7.58
CA ALA A 36 -9.86 7.28 8.13
C ALA A 36 -9.51 8.71 7.69
N ARG A 37 -9.82 9.10 6.44
CA ARG A 37 -9.61 10.48 5.95
C ARG A 37 -10.49 11.48 6.69
N ARG A 38 -11.76 11.14 6.95
CA ARG A 38 -12.69 12.00 7.70
C ARG A 38 -12.20 12.31 9.12
N ILE A 39 -11.43 11.39 9.73
CA ILE A 39 -10.82 11.57 11.06
C ILE A 39 -9.34 11.93 11.02
N GLY A 40 -8.72 12.10 9.85
CA GLY A 40 -7.29 12.41 9.69
C GLY A 40 -6.33 11.25 10.00
N ALA A 41 -6.81 10.01 10.09
CA ALA A 41 -6.05 8.80 10.39
C ALA A 41 -5.60 8.01 9.15
N ASP A 42 -5.92 8.46 7.93
CA ASP A 42 -5.50 7.78 6.69
C ASP A 42 -3.97 7.78 6.56
N PRO A 43 -3.31 6.61 6.41
CA PRO A 43 -1.86 6.54 6.27
C PRO A 43 -1.42 7.25 4.98
N SER A 44 -0.61 8.30 5.14
CA SER A 44 -0.12 9.10 4.02
C SER A 44 1.26 8.62 3.57
N LEU A 45 1.35 8.09 2.35
CA LEU A 45 2.61 7.62 1.74
C LEU A 45 3.64 8.76 1.65
N THR A 46 3.19 9.94 1.26
CA THR A 46 4.03 11.16 1.19
C THR A 46 4.65 11.50 2.53
N ARG A 47 3.90 11.37 3.63
CA ARG A 47 4.41 11.62 4.97
C ARG A 47 5.44 10.58 5.40
N ALA A 48 5.24 9.30 5.08
CA ALA A 48 6.22 8.27 5.35
C ALA A 48 7.56 8.54 4.64
N LEU A 49 7.50 9.04 3.40
CA LEU A 49 8.67 9.44 2.63
C LEU A 49 9.36 10.68 3.25
N LEU A 50 8.60 11.72 3.58
CA LEU A 50 9.13 12.97 4.16
C LEU A 50 9.75 12.76 5.55
N GLN A 51 9.21 11.85 6.35
CA GLN A 51 9.73 11.51 7.68
C GLN A 51 10.95 10.58 7.63
N ARG A 52 11.52 10.31 6.45
CA ARG A 52 12.68 9.41 6.24
C ARG A 52 12.44 7.99 6.76
N ARG A 53 11.24 7.44 6.52
CA ARG A 53 10.86 6.06 6.90
C ARG A 53 10.66 5.19 5.63
N PRO A 54 11.73 4.84 4.89
CA PRO A 54 11.61 4.15 3.60
C PRO A 54 10.99 2.75 3.73
N LEU A 55 11.29 2.03 4.81
CA LEU A 55 10.70 0.71 5.05
C LEU A 55 9.19 0.77 5.27
N LEU A 56 8.74 1.78 6.02
CA LEU A 56 7.31 2.01 6.23
C LEU A 56 6.63 2.40 4.90
N PHE A 57 7.26 3.27 4.10
CA PHE A 57 6.75 3.65 2.79
C PHE A 57 6.48 2.41 1.91
N TRP A 58 7.47 1.53 1.77
CA TRP A 58 7.31 0.30 0.99
C TRP A 58 6.26 -0.63 1.60
N ALA A 59 6.22 -0.77 2.92
CA ALA A 59 5.21 -1.58 3.60
C ALA A 59 3.78 -1.04 3.40
N LEU A 60 3.59 0.27 3.32
CA LEU A 60 2.29 0.89 3.04
C LEU A 60 1.92 0.83 1.56
N LEU A 61 2.90 0.89 0.66
CA LEU A 61 2.69 0.90 -0.79
C LEU A 61 2.39 -0.51 -1.34
N SER A 62 3.20 -1.50 -0.97
CA SER A 62 3.15 -2.86 -1.53
C SER A 62 2.97 -3.96 -0.47
N GLY A 63 2.96 -3.60 0.81
CA GLY A 63 2.75 -4.56 1.89
C GLY A 63 1.27 -4.92 2.12
N PRO A 64 1.02 -5.86 3.05
CA PRO A 64 -0.33 -6.22 3.42
C PRO A 64 -1.02 -5.07 4.13
N GLN A 65 -2.26 -4.77 3.72
CA GLN A 65 -3.02 -3.70 4.33
C GLN A 65 -3.63 -4.13 5.67
N VAL A 66 -2.92 -3.83 6.77
CA VAL A 66 -3.30 -4.19 8.13
C VAL A 66 -3.98 -3.05 8.90
N PRO A 67 -4.89 -3.33 9.86
CA PRO A 67 -5.59 -2.29 10.63
C PRO A 67 -4.66 -1.34 11.41
N TYR A 68 -3.46 -1.82 11.78
CA TYR A 68 -2.46 -1.03 12.50
C TYR A 68 -2.03 0.24 11.74
N MET A 69 -2.14 0.25 10.41
CA MET A 69 -1.76 1.39 9.58
C MET A 69 -2.60 2.64 9.89
N PHE A 70 -3.87 2.47 10.26
CA PHE A 70 -4.76 3.58 10.65
C PHE A 70 -4.45 4.16 12.04
N ARG A 71 -3.47 3.60 12.76
CA ARG A 71 -3.00 4.12 14.05
C ARG A 71 -1.62 4.77 13.96
N LEU A 72 -1.06 4.89 12.75
CA LEU A 72 0.22 5.57 12.50
C LEU A 72 0.12 7.09 12.70
N GLN A 73 -1.05 7.67 12.44
CA GLN A 73 -1.33 9.10 12.55
C GLN A 73 -2.79 9.35 12.90
N GLY A 74 -3.15 10.62 13.12
CA GLY A 74 -4.49 11.02 13.52
C GLY A 74 -4.67 11.02 15.03
N PRO A 75 -5.92 11.22 15.50
CA PRO A 75 -6.24 11.18 16.92
C PRO A 75 -6.03 9.75 17.47
N HIS A 76 -5.53 9.64 18.70
CA HIS A 76 -5.27 8.34 19.36
C HIS A 76 -4.32 7.42 18.56
N SER A 77 -3.23 7.99 18.05
CA SER A 77 -2.14 7.24 17.43
C SER A 77 -1.49 6.27 18.42
N TRP A 78 -0.98 5.15 17.91
CA TRP A 78 -0.33 4.13 18.72
C TRP A 78 1.17 4.08 18.43
N HIS A 79 2.00 4.29 19.45
CA HIS A 79 3.46 4.30 19.31
C HIS A 79 4.01 2.98 18.70
N GLY A 80 3.38 1.84 19.01
CA GLY A 80 3.77 0.53 18.48
C GLY A 80 3.29 0.22 17.06
N ALA A 81 2.50 1.11 16.43
CA ALA A 81 1.85 0.84 15.15
C ALA A 81 2.85 0.53 14.02
N GLU A 82 3.95 1.27 13.94
CA GLU A 82 4.99 1.05 12.93
C GLU A 82 5.61 -0.34 13.04
N GLN A 83 6.06 -0.71 14.24
CA GLN A 83 6.68 -2.00 14.51
C GLN A 83 5.67 -3.13 14.29
N ALA A 84 4.39 -2.89 14.59
CA ALA A 84 3.33 -3.81 14.27
C ALA A 84 3.22 -4.00 12.76
N VAL A 85 3.10 -2.94 11.95
CA VAL A 85 3.01 -3.03 10.49
C VAL A 85 4.19 -3.80 9.91
N LEU A 86 5.42 -3.41 10.22
CA LEU A 86 6.64 -4.05 9.72
C LEU A 86 6.78 -5.51 10.18
N GLY A 87 6.38 -5.80 11.42
CA GLY A 87 6.44 -7.14 12.01
C GLY A 87 5.33 -8.10 11.58
N THR A 88 4.41 -7.69 10.70
CA THR A 88 3.22 -8.48 10.31
C THR A 88 3.61 -9.85 9.78
N ARG A 89 4.54 -9.91 8.81
CA ARG A 89 4.96 -11.19 8.20
C ARG A 89 5.60 -12.12 9.22
N ARG A 90 6.42 -11.59 10.14
CA ARG A 90 7.01 -12.37 11.23
C ARG A 90 5.92 -13.04 12.06
N ARG A 91 4.91 -12.29 12.51
CA ARG A 91 3.82 -12.83 13.34
C ARG A 91 2.95 -13.86 12.63
N ILE A 92 2.79 -13.76 11.31
CA ILE A 92 2.08 -14.77 10.51
C ILE A 92 2.89 -16.08 10.44
N VAL A 93 4.20 -15.97 10.24
CA VAL A 93 5.08 -17.13 9.99
C VAL A 93 5.53 -17.82 11.28
N THR A 94 5.73 -17.08 12.38
CA THR A 94 6.16 -17.64 13.67
C THR A 94 5.34 -18.85 14.13
N PRO A 95 3.99 -18.82 14.20
CA PRO A 95 3.20 -19.98 14.62
C PRO A 95 3.25 -21.15 13.63
N LEU A 96 3.62 -20.89 12.36
CA LEU A 96 3.73 -21.92 11.33
C LEU A 96 5.10 -22.61 11.33
N ARG A 97 6.13 -21.97 11.90
CA ARG A 97 7.49 -22.52 12.01
C ARG A 97 7.65 -23.35 13.29
N THR A 98 6.96 -24.47 13.35
CA THR A 98 7.03 -25.41 14.49
C THR A 98 8.25 -26.35 14.44
N ARG A 99 8.94 -26.42 13.31
CA ARG A 99 10.23 -27.11 13.15
C ARG A 99 11.34 -26.07 13.05
N HIS A 100 12.30 -26.13 13.97
CA HIS A 100 13.51 -25.32 13.93
C HIS A 100 14.65 -26.14 13.33
N GLU A 101 15.23 -25.66 12.24
CA GLU A 101 16.45 -26.28 11.69
C GLU A 101 17.67 -25.77 12.47
N VAL A 102 18.57 -26.68 12.83
CA VAL A 102 19.81 -26.37 13.53
C VAL A 102 20.76 -25.69 12.53
N GLY A 103 20.59 -24.38 12.31
CA GLY A 103 21.41 -23.65 11.33
C GLY A 103 20.87 -22.31 10.81
N ASP A 104 19.75 -21.79 11.31
CA ASP A 104 19.19 -20.49 10.90
C ASP A 104 20.03 -19.28 11.38
N ALA A 105 21.30 -19.18 10.97
CA ALA A 105 21.97 -17.90 10.89
C ALA A 105 21.32 -17.10 9.75
N PRO A 106 21.08 -15.79 9.89
CA PRO A 106 20.53 -14.98 8.81
C PRO A 106 21.52 -15.00 7.63
N SER A 107 21.17 -15.76 6.59
CA SER A 107 21.99 -15.87 5.39
C SER A 107 22.00 -14.51 4.67
N ALA A 108 23.13 -13.80 4.78
CA ALA A 108 23.39 -12.53 4.12
C ALA A 108 23.16 -12.57 2.59
N LEU A 109 23.16 -13.76 2.00
CA LEU A 109 22.96 -14.02 0.57
C LEU A 109 21.54 -13.74 0.05
N ALA A 110 20.51 -13.66 0.92
CA ALA A 110 19.13 -13.40 0.48
C ALA A 110 18.84 -11.89 0.30
N ALA A 111 19.56 -11.02 1.00
CA ALA A 111 19.38 -9.57 0.89
C ALA A 111 19.92 -9.04 -0.45
N ASP A 112 21.00 -9.63 -0.95
CA ASP A 112 21.69 -9.19 -2.17
C ASP A 112 20.87 -9.45 -3.45
N LYS A 113 20.13 -10.57 -3.49
CA LYS A 113 19.25 -10.92 -4.62
C LYS A 113 17.94 -10.13 -4.67
N LEU A 114 17.55 -9.47 -3.57
CA LEU A 114 16.27 -8.76 -3.47
C LEU A 114 16.36 -7.29 -3.90
N LEU A 115 17.57 -6.70 -3.90
CA LEU A 115 17.78 -5.29 -4.27
C LEU A 115 18.16 -5.12 -5.76
N LEU A 116 18.89 -6.06 -6.36
CA LEU A 116 19.39 -5.91 -7.73
C LEU A 116 18.30 -6.08 -8.79
N ALA A 117 17.39 -7.05 -8.59
CA ALA A 117 16.33 -7.36 -9.56
C ALA A 117 15.31 -6.20 -9.74
N PRO A 118 14.71 -5.62 -8.68
CA PRO A 118 13.72 -4.54 -8.87
C PRO A 118 14.35 -3.22 -9.32
N ALA A 119 15.62 -2.96 -8.99
CA ALA A 119 16.31 -1.75 -9.43
C ALA A 119 16.58 -1.77 -10.94
N LEU A 120 16.93 -2.94 -11.50
CA LEU A 120 17.09 -3.13 -12.94
C LEU A 120 15.76 -2.94 -13.67
N GLU A 121 14.69 -3.56 -13.18
CA GLU A 121 13.34 -3.43 -13.77
C GLU A 121 12.87 -1.97 -13.77
N LEU A 122 13.07 -1.25 -12.66
CA LEU A 122 12.73 0.18 -12.58
C LEU A 122 13.57 1.03 -13.55
N ALA A 123 14.86 0.75 -13.69
CA ALA A 123 15.73 1.46 -14.62
C ALA A 123 15.34 1.24 -16.08
N VAL A 124 14.93 0.02 -16.46
CA VAL A 124 14.41 -0.27 -17.81
C VAL A 124 13.10 0.47 -18.06
N VAL A 125 12.19 0.50 -17.09
CA VAL A 125 10.92 1.26 -17.21
C VAL A 125 11.19 2.76 -17.34
N VAL A 126 12.11 3.33 -16.56
CA VAL A 126 12.46 4.76 -16.68
C VAL A 126 13.10 5.07 -18.03
N ALA A 127 14.03 4.24 -18.50
CA ALA A 127 14.68 4.44 -19.80
C ALA A 127 13.69 4.35 -20.96
N THR A 128 12.78 3.37 -20.94
CA THR A 128 11.73 3.22 -21.97
C THR A 128 10.75 4.38 -21.96
N VAL A 129 10.32 4.85 -20.78
CA VAL A 129 9.47 6.05 -20.67
C VAL A 129 10.20 7.28 -21.21
N CYS A 130 11.47 7.51 -20.86
CA CYS A 130 12.25 8.64 -21.40
C CYS A 130 12.39 8.59 -22.92
N VAL A 131 12.68 7.42 -23.51
CA VAL A 131 12.81 7.28 -24.98
C VAL A 131 11.48 7.55 -25.68
N LEU A 132 10.34 7.26 -25.06
CA LEU A 132 9.02 7.53 -25.63
C LEU A 132 8.54 8.97 -25.41
N LEU A 133 8.94 9.62 -24.31
CA LEU A 133 8.51 10.99 -23.95
C LEU A 133 9.36 12.08 -24.61
N VAL A 134 10.65 11.82 -24.85
CA VAL A 134 11.58 12.75 -25.51
C VAL A 134 11.15 13.14 -26.93
N PRO A 135 10.76 12.21 -27.84
CA PRO A 135 10.28 12.60 -29.17
C PRO A 135 8.95 13.37 -29.09
N LEU A 136 8.06 12.98 -28.17
CA LEU A 136 6.77 13.64 -27.96
C LEU A 136 6.91 15.09 -27.43
N LEU A 137 7.95 15.37 -26.63
CA LEU A 137 8.28 16.73 -26.19
C LEU A 137 9.05 17.53 -27.25
N ALA A 138 9.88 16.87 -28.06
CA ALA A 138 10.58 17.51 -29.18
C ALA A 138 9.61 18.01 -30.26
N ASP A 139 8.56 17.23 -30.55
CA ASP A 139 7.49 17.61 -31.48
C ASP A 139 6.64 18.79 -30.95
N TYR A 140 6.60 19.01 -29.63
CA TYR A 140 5.86 20.11 -28.99
C TYR A 140 6.70 21.39 -28.80
N LEU A 141 8.03 21.29 -28.82
CA LEU A 141 8.96 22.43 -28.64
C LEU A 141 9.48 23.02 -29.97
N PHE A 142 9.39 22.26 -31.07
CA PHE A 142 9.83 22.68 -32.42
C PHE A 142 8.67 22.90 -33.41
N ALA A 143 7.42 22.86 -32.95
CA ALA A 143 6.22 23.34 -33.65
C ALA A 143 5.83 24.75 -33.15
#